data_AF-A0A538IM03-F1
#
_entry.id   AF-A0A538IM03-F1
#
_cell.length_a   1.000
_cell.length_b   1.000
_cell.length_c   1.000
_cell.angle_alpha   90.00
_cell.angle_beta   90.00
_cell.angle_gamma   90.00
#
_symmetry.space_group_name_H-M   'P 1'
#
loop_
_entity.id
_entity.type
_entity.pdbx_description
1 polymer ?
#
loop_
_entity_poly.entity_id
_entity_poly.type
_entity_poly.pdbx_seq_one_letter_code
_entity_poly.pdbx_strand_id
1 'polypeptide(L)'
;MTTPPRAPRRCRPRCAAHRKQSCRRRPAVPRVVDVVLIDVLAVRVDRSAGEARRNAGPVRHVAVDRLQRGRERLSGRDDERADLRLRAEDRRRHRVRDDRARARRDESDDGDGERNETDLLQRIPPDERMLPGVLTHAAGRFLQSGAKGRARRSKIAPPLVFCRCARSNPNVIYRGQGGVMSDHLDGPNFTFPEGDPRLDVADLYLFEQPGDPARAVVVFDVNPFAAGPDFHPDAVYRIGVDTDGDAADDVAFFVTFAPEGDGQVATVRRARGNDARSDEPAGDVVVDKAPVSFGTEARVTQSDGYRFFAGRRSEPFFFDIEGATNNYQFTGTDTFLEADIFSIIIELPKEALGASGPIGVWTRTSVRRGGTLVPVDRAAQPGLTNGFITDGDLKAQFITDDPTNDRARYTPSFVSQLVDVVGLAKEEADGLVAMLLPDLLRYDPSQPSGFPNGRRLPDRTFDTALPIITKGAVTTDGVKEHTDYSDEFPYLGTPHMTPPPPLG
;
A
#
# COMPACT_ATOMS: atom_id res chain seq x y z
N MET A 1 -54.81 37.90 50.84
CA MET A 1 -53.52 38.51 51.21
C MET A 1 -52.58 38.39 50.02
N THR A 2 -52.16 39.57 49.54
CA THR A 2 -51.06 39.94 48.63
C THR A 2 -49.99 38.90 48.23
N THR A 3 -49.79 38.81 46.91
CA THR A 3 -48.55 38.66 46.10
C THR A 3 -47.25 39.28 46.67
N PRO A 4 -46.04 39.18 46.03
CA PRO A 4 -45.21 38.04 45.63
C PRO A 4 -43.68 38.31 45.97
N PRO A 5 -42.62 38.14 45.10
CA PRO A 5 -41.26 37.71 45.48
C PRO A 5 -40.21 38.85 45.63
N ARG A 6 -38.94 38.52 45.98
CA ARG A 6 -37.78 39.44 45.89
C ARG A 6 -36.41 38.74 45.68
N ALA A 7 -35.65 39.23 44.68
CA ALA A 7 -34.16 39.25 44.60
C ALA A 7 -33.58 40.31 45.59
N PRO A 8 -32.24 40.54 45.81
CA PRO A 8 -31.31 41.14 44.81
C PRO A 8 -29.74 41.11 45.01
N ARG A 9 -29.02 41.52 43.95
CA ARG A 9 -27.88 42.51 43.81
C ARG A 9 -26.40 42.31 44.28
N ARG A 10 -25.54 42.63 43.27
CA ARG A 10 -24.16 43.19 43.15
C ARG A 10 -23.60 44.11 44.26
N CYS A 11 -22.25 44.19 44.33
CA CYS A 11 -21.45 45.43 44.57
C CYS A 11 -19.95 45.33 44.12
N ARG A 12 -19.41 46.42 43.53
CA ARG A 12 -17.97 46.88 43.53
C ARG A 12 -17.87 48.08 44.53
N PRO A 13 -16.79 48.91 44.75
CA PRO A 13 -15.41 49.02 44.18
C PRO A 13 -14.24 49.48 45.14
N ARG A 14 -13.03 49.72 44.56
CA ARG A 14 -11.95 50.74 44.83
C ARG A 14 -10.77 50.56 45.86
N CYS A 15 -9.55 50.54 45.28
CA CYS A 15 -8.26 51.27 45.49
C CYS A 15 -7.66 51.66 46.87
N ALA A 16 -6.36 51.40 47.07
CA ALA A 16 -5.33 52.31 47.66
C ALA A 16 -3.87 51.84 47.34
N ALA A 17 -2.90 52.76 47.37
CA ALA A 17 -1.54 52.66 46.81
C ALA A 17 -0.40 52.99 47.82
N HIS A 18 0.87 52.88 47.35
CA HIS A 18 2.22 53.23 47.93
C HIS A 18 3.03 52.05 48.53
N ARG A 19 4.37 51.90 48.40
CA ARG A 19 5.50 52.75 47.91
C ARG A 19 6.72 51.84 47.51
N LYS A 20 7.69 52.43 46.79
CA LYS A 20 8.87 51.84 46.09
C LYS A 20 10.09 51.50 46.97
N GLN A 21 10.90 50.52 46.55
CA GLN A 21 12.39 50.60 46.56
C GLN A 21 13.02 49.70 45.47
N SER A 22 14.09 50.18 44.85
CA SER A 22 14.72 49.67 43.62
C SER A 22 15.97 48.83 43.86
N CYS A 23 16.22 47.81 43.03
CA CYS A 23 17.58 47.40 42.64
C CYS A 23 17.58 46.78 41.22
N ARG A 24 18.67 46.98 40.49
CA ARG A 24 18.82 46.84 39.02
C ARG A 24 19.31 45.45 38.56
N ARG A 25 18.86 45.06 37.35
CA ARG A 25 19.50 44.28 36.24
C ARG A 25 19.83 42.78 36.41
N ARG A 26 19.15 41.93 35.62
CA ARG A 26 19.62 41.27 34.36
C ARG A 26 18.44 40.47 33.72
N PRO A 27 18.35 40.35 32.37
CA PRO A 27 17.27 39.59 31.72
C PRO A 27 17.61 38.09 31.64
N ALA A 28 16.65 37.23 31.94
CA ALA A 28 16.73 35.79 31.72
C ALA A 28 16.18 35.43 30.33
N VAL A 29 16.93 34.57 29.65
CA VAL A 29 16.76 34.03 28.29
C VAL A 29 15.52 33.10 28.21
N PRO A 30 14.82 33.01 27.06
CA PRO A 30 13.67 32.12 26.90
C PRO A 30 14.08 30.63 26.97
N ARG A 31 13.21 29.84 27.61
CA ARG A 31 13.33 28.37 27.70
C ARG A 31 13.16 27.74 26.32
N VAL A 32 14.22 27.11 25.83
CA VAL A 32 14.18 26.06 24.82
C VAL A 32 13.58 24.82 25.49
N VAL A 33 12.59 24.20 24.86
CA VAL A 33 12.08 22.89 25.27
C VAL A 33 13.01 21.86 24.64
N ASP A 34 13.69 21.11 25.50
CA ASP A 34 14.59 20.02 25.12
C ASP A 34 13.79 18.89 24.45
N VAL A 35 14.21 18.53 23.22
CA VAL A 35 13.89 17.25 22.59
C VAL A 35 14.85 16.22 23.21
N VAL A 36 14.29 15.27 23.96
CA VAL A 36 15.05 14.17 24.55
C VAL A 36 15.43 13.18 23.44
N LEU A 37 16.71 13.16 23.12
CA LEU A 37 17.40 12.15 22.33
C LEU A 37 17.70 10.94 23.24
N ILE A 38 17.28 9.73 22.86
CA ILE A 38 17.68 8.48 23.55
C ILE A 38 18.84 7.86 22.76
N ASP A 39 20.03 7.85 23.37
CA ASP A 39 21.21 7.16 22.89
C ASP A 39 21.20 5.67 23.28
N VAL A 40 21.31 4.83 22.24
CA VAL A 40 22.38 3.82 22.01
C VAL A 40 22.77 2.86 23.14
N LEU A 41 22.59 1.57 22.84
CA LEU A 41 23.38 0.46 23.41
C LEU A 41 24.51 0.10 22.42
N ALA A 42 25.71 0.62 22.65
CA ALA A 42 26.91 0.28 21.89
C ALA A 42 27.85 -0.60 22.72
N VAL A 43 28.10 -1.81 22.24
CA VAL A 43 29.15 -2.69 22.72
C VAL A 43 30.50 -2.13 22.26
N ARG A 44 31.37 -1.83 23.24
CA ARG A 44 32.77 -1.41 23.04
C ARG A 44 33.56 -2.48 22.28
N VAL A 45 34.16 -2.10 21.16
CA VAL A 45 35.37 -2.74 20.64
C VAL A 45 36.47 -1.69 20.66
N ASP A 46 37.46 -1.93 21.50
CA ASP A 46 38.67 -1.14 21.69
C ASP A 46 39.51 -1.19 20.40
N ARG A 47 39.76 -0.02 19.79
CA ARG A 47 40.77 0.16 18.75
C ARG A 47 41.89 0.97 19.35
N SER A 48 42.96 0.29 19.73
CA SER A 48 44.25 0.89 20.01
C SER A 48 45.35 0.14 19.26
N ALA A 49 46.30 0.92 18.73
CA ALA A 49 47.57 0.55 18.09
C ALA A 49 47.55 0.28 16.57
N GLY A 50 48.01 1.29 15.83
CA GLY A 50 48.63 1.15 14.53
C GLY A 50 49.69 2.23 14.35
N GLU A 51 50.93 1.96 14.78
CA GLU A 51 52.18 2.38 14.12
C GLU A 51 53.41 2.00 14.97
N ALA A 52 54.22 1.05 14.48
CA ALA A 52 55.69 1.12 14.43
C ALA A 52 56.28 -0.25 14.03
N ARG A 53 56.99 -0.27 12.90
CA ARG A 53 57.82 -1.38 12.43
C ARG A 53 59.08 -1.53 13.29
N ARG A 54 59.50 -2.77 13.60
CA ARG A 54 60.83 -3.37 13.26
C ARG A 54 61.11 -4.66 14.07
N ASN A 55 61.69 -5.62 13.34
CA ASN A 55 62.59 -6.71 13.75
C ASN A 55 62.07 -8.08 14.24
N ALA A 56 62.61 -9.10 13.55
CA ALA A 56 63.07 -10.42 14.00
C ALA A 56 62.14 -11.65 13.95
N GLY A 57 62.38 -12.51 12.95
CA GLY A 57 62.67 -13.95 13.11
C GLY A 57 61.53 -14.96 13.31
N PRO A 58 61.65 -16.23 12.86
CA PRO A 58 60.51 -17.07 12.47
C PRO A 58 60.17 -18.18 13.49
N VAL A 59 58.88 -18.50 13.68
CA VAL A 59 58.44 -19.77 14.28
C VAL A 59 57.18 -20.31 13.58
N ARG A 60 57.20 -21.61 13.28
CA ARG A 60 56.23 -22.41 12.52
C ARG A 60 55.05 -22.92 13.38
N HIS A 61 53.92 -23.14 12.68
CA HIS A 61 52.86 -24.15 12.86
C HIS A 61 52.47 -24.65 14.28
N VAL A 62 51.30 -24.21 14.79
CA VAL A 62 50.24 -25.04 15.42
C VAL A 62 48.95 -24.19 15.53
N ALA A 63 48.06 -24.19 14.53
CA ALA A 63 46.73 -23.58 14.66
C ALA A 63 45.77 -23.99 13.53
N VAL A 64 45.54 -25.28 13.31
CA VAL A 64 44.44 -25.74 12.42
C VAL A 64 43.49 -26.72 13.13
N ASP A 65 43.89 -27.30 14.26
CA ASP A 65 43.15 -28.41 14.87
C ASP A 65 42.09 -28.03 15.93
N ARG A 66 41.99 -26.72 16.27
CA ARG A 66 41.02 -26.19 17.25
C ARG A 66 39.76 -25.57 16.64
N LEU A 67 39.79 -25.21 15.34
CA LEU A 67 38.65 -24.62 14.64
C LEU A 67 37.69 -25.67 14.06
N GLN A 68 38.16 -26.87 13.73
CA GLN A 68 37.29 -27.96 13.26
C GLN A 68 36.42 -28.56 14.38
N ARG A 69 36.96 -28.74 15.59
CA ARG A 69 36.23 -29.32 16.73
C ARG A 69 35.14 -28.41 17.31
N GLY A 70 35.18 -27.11 17.01
CA GLY A 70 34.13 -26.15 17.37
C GLY A 70 32.94 -26.18 16.42
N ARG A 71 33.17 -26.53 15.15
CA ARG A 71 32.15 -26.53 14.08
C ARG A 71 31.25 -27.77 14.14
N GLU A 72 31.80 -28.91 14.53
CA GLU A 72 31.05 -30.17 14.72
C GLU A 72 30.14 -30.16 15.97
N ARG A 73 30.48 -29.40 17.02
CA ARG A 73 29.64 -29.27 18.23
C ARG A 73 28.44 -28.34 18.06
N LEU A 74 28.46 -27.47 17.05
CA LEU A 74 27.36 -26.56 16.74
C LEU A 74 26.35 -27.24 15.81
N SER A 75 26.79 -27.99 14.79
CA SER A 75 25.85 -28.70 13.91
C SER A 75 25.04 -29.79 14.64
N GLY A 76 25.66 -30.52 15.58
CA GLY A 76 24.95 -31.53 16.36
C GLY A 76 23.86 -30.99 17.30
N ARG A 77 23.92 -29.71 17.68
CA ARG A 77 22.87 -29.07 18.50
C ARG A 77 21.70 -28.55 17.68
N ASP A 78 21.94 -28.20 16.42
CA ASP A 78 20.89 -27.77 15.49
C ASP A 78 20.07 -28.98 15.00
N ASP A 79 20.73 -30.12 14.78
CA ASP A 79 20.06 -31.39 14.44
C ASP A 79 19.16 -31.91 15.58
N GLU A 80 19.60 -31.79 16.84
CA GLU A 80 18.80 -32.19 18.02
C GLU A 80 17.58 -31.27 18.24
N ARG A 81 17.71 -29.98 17.91
CA ARG A 81 16.56 -29.04 17.93
C ARG A 81 15.57 -29.30 16.80
N ALA A 82 16.03 -29.71 15.63
CA ALA A 82 15.17 -30.08 14.51
C ALA A 82 14.34 -31.34 14.83
N ASP A 83 14.98 -32.36 15.42
CA ASP A 83 14.29 -33.61 15.79
C ASP A 83 13.26 -33.39 16.92
N LEU A 84 13.54 -32.50 17.87
CA LEU A 84 12.57 -32.10 18.90
C LEU A 84 11.35 -31.36 18.33
N ARG A 85 11.53 -30.54 17.28
CA ARG A 85 10.42 -29.85 16.59
C ARG A 85 9.54 -30.83 15.82
N LEU A 86 10.14 -31.78 15.10
CA LEU A 86 9.41 -32.82 14.36
C LEU A 86 8.59 -33.70 15.31
N ARG A 87 9.17 -34.12 16.44
CA ARG A 87 8.43 -34.90 17.46
C ARG A 87 7.31 -34.11 18.13
N ALA A 88 7.42 -32.79 18.24
CA ALA A 88 6.35 -31.94 18.76
C ALA A 88 5.21 -31.77 17.75
N GLU A 89 5.51 -31.67 16.46
CA GLU A 89 4.51 -31.63 15.38
C GLU A 89 3.77 -32.95 15.23
N ASP A 90 4.46 -34.08 15.32
CA ASP A 90 3.83 -35.40 15.28
C ASP A 90 2.87 -35.63 16.46
N ARG A 91 3.24 -35.18 17.67
CA ARG A 91 2.33 -35.20 18.82
C ARG A 91 1.11 -34.31 18.61
N ARG A 92 1.25 -33.15 17.96
CA ARG A 92 0.11 -32.29 17.60
C ARG A 92 -0.80 -32.95 16.57
N ARG A 93 -0.23 -33.57 15.53
CA ARG A 93 -1.00 -34.31 14.50
C ARG A 93 -1.76 -35.49 15.10
N HIS A 94 -1.17 -36.22 16.04
CA HIS A 94 -1.84 -37.33 16.71
C HIS A 94 -3.01 -36.85 17.58
N ARG A 95 -2.85 -35.73 18.29
CA ARG A 95 -3.91 -35.14 19.13
C ARG A 95 -5.11 -34.67 18.30
N VAL A 96 -4.87 -34.02 17.16
CA VAL A 96 -5.93 -33.59 16.24
C VAL A 96 -6.67 -34.77 15.62
N ARG A 97 -5.99 -35.89 15.35
CA ARG A 97 -6.63 -37.13 14.88
C ARG A 97 -7.51 -37.77 15.96
N ASP A 98 -7.06 -37.79 17.20
CA ASP A 98 -7.84 -38.33 18.32
C ASP A 98 -9.07 -37.47 18.63
N ASP A 99 -8.96 -36.14 18.54
CA ASP A 99 -10.09 -35.22 18.71
C ASP A 99 -11.13 -35.37 17.60
N ARG A 100 -10.70 -35.56 16.34
CA ARG A 100 -11.60 -35.88 15.22
C ARG A 100 -12.26 -37.26 15.35
N ALA A 101 -11.57 -38.24 15.92
CA ALA A 101 -12.13 -39.57 16.16
C ALA A 101 -13.15 -39.59 17.31
N ARG A 102 -13.01 -38.68 18.30
CA ARG A 102 -14.01 -38.46 19.36
C ARG A 102 -15.25 -37.75 18.82
N ALA A 103 -15.09 -36.69 18.03
CA ALA A 103 -16.22 -35.97 17.43
C ALA A 103 -17.09 -36.87 16.53
N ARG A 104 -16.48 -37.82 15.80
CA ARG A 104 -17.21 -38.79 14.97
C ARG A 104 -17.95 -39.89 15.74
N ARG A 105 -17.65 -40.10 17.03
CA ARG A 105 -18.37 -41.04 17.89
C ARG A 105 -19.58 -40.38 18.54
N ASP A 106 -19.50 -39.08 18.84
CA ASP A 106 -20.61 -38.32 19.41
C ASP A 106 -21.74 -38.06 18.39
N GLU A 107 -21.45 -38.02 17.07
CA GLU A 107 -22.46 -37.87 16.01
C GLU A 107 -23.23 -39.17 15.66
N SER A 108 -22.86 -40.32 16.24
CA SER A 108 -23.46 -41.61 15.90
C SER A 108 -24.48 -42.16 16.93
N ASP A 109 -24.83 -41.40 17.97
CA ASP A 109 -25.64 -41.90 19.10
C ASP A 109 -26.98 -41.15 19.34
N ASP A 110 -27.43 -40.29 18.42
CA ASP A 110 -28.77 -39.67 18.52
C ASP A 110 -29.72 -40.23 17.45
N GLY A 111 -30.45 -41.27 17.83
CA GLY A 111 -31.58 -41.82 17.10
C GLY A 111 -32.91 -41.14 17.44
N ASP A 112 -33.76 -41.06 16.40
CA ASP A 112 -35.22 -40.97 16.38
C ASP A 112 -35.95 -39.89 17.19
N GLY A 113 -36.60 -38.97 16.46
CA GLY A 113 -37.67 -38.13 17.01
C GLY A 113 -38.26 -37.14 16.01
N GLU A 114 -39.24 -37.58 15.22
CA GLU A 114 -40.18 -36.68 14.54
C GLU A 114 -40.78 -35.68 15.54
N ARG A 115 -40.77 -34.38 15.21
CA ARG A 115 -41.83 -33.45 15.60
C ARG A 115 -41.86 -32.23 14.70
N ASN A 116 -43.05 -32.05 14.14
CA ASN A 116 -43.55 -30.95 13.32
C ASN A 116 -43.84 -29.75 14.24
N GLU A 117 -43.43 -28.53 13.88
CA GLU A 117 -44.08 -27.31 14.41
C GLU A 117 -43.77 -26.07 13.56
N THR A 118 -44.73 -25.74 12.70
CA THR A 118 -45.12 -24.37 12.41
C THR A 118 -45.50 -23.64 13.70
N ASP A 119 -44.68 -22.72 14.19
CA ASP A 119 -45.13 -21.44 14.76
C ASP A 119 -43.94 -20.51 15.01
N LEU A 120 -44.21 -19.20 15.09
CA LEU A 120 -43.28 -18.09 15.40
C LEU A 120 -42.58 -17.40 14.22
N LEU A 121 -43.36 -17.10 13.18
CA LEU A 121 -43.31 -15.77 12.57
C LEU A 121 -44.24 -14.84 13.35
N GLN A 122 -43.67 -13.83 14.03
CA GLN A 122 -44.21 -12.46 14.18
C GLN A 122 -43.55 -11.75 15.38
N ARG A 123 -42.82 -10.65 15.09
CA ARG A 123 -42.89 -9.32 15.75
C ARG A 123 -41.55 -8.55 15.61
N ILE A 124 -41.39 -7.74 14.56
CA ILE A 124 -40.82 -6.37 14.62
C ILE A 124 -41.48 -5.55 13.48
N PRO A 125 -42.13 -4.40 13.77
CA PRO A 125 -42.77 -3.54 12.76
C PRO A 125 -41.78 -2.60 12.01
N PRO A 126 -42.22 -1.99 10.88
CA PRO A 126 -41.38 -1.26 9.93
C PRO A 126 -41.28 0.25 10.23
N ASP A 127 -40.46 0.92 9.42
CA ASP A 127 -40.20 2.37 9.32
C ASP A 127 -38.99 2.84 10.17
N GLU A 128 -37.88 3.31 9.59
CA GLU A 128 -37.77 4.60 8.90
C GLU A 128 -37.00 4.52 7.56
N ARG A 129 -37.66 4.92 6.46
CA ARG A 129 -37.00 5.38 5.24
C ARG A 129 -36.82 6.90 5.33
N MET A 130 -35.59 7.35 5.02
CA MET A 130 -35.24 8.63 4.37
C MET A 130 -35.78 9.93 4.98
N LEU A 131 -34.89 10.77 5.54
CA LEU A 131 -34.83 12.19 5.15
C LEU A 131 -33.38 12.73 5.19
N PRO A 132 -33.05 13.68 4.29
CA PRO A 132 -31.70 14.15 4.00
C PRO A 132 -31.32 15.39 4.83
N GLY A 133 -30.03 15.55 5.11
CA GLY A 133 -29.44 16.86 5.39
C GLY A 133 -28.57 16.94 6.64
N VAL A 134 -27.28 16.61 6.49
CA VAL A 134 -26.17 17.32 7.17
C VAL A 134 -24.93 17.23 6.28
N LEU A 135 -24.91 17.97 5.17
CA LEU A 135 -23.70 18.19 4.37
C LEU A 135 -23.66 19.66 3.92
N THR A 136 -23.56 20.55 4.89
CA THR A 136 -23.07 21.92 4.70
C THR A 136 -22.68 22.43 6.07
N HIS A 137 -21.40 22.36 6.42
CA HIS A 137 -20.66 23.33 7.26
C HIS A 137 -19.25 22.79 7.60
N ALA A 138 -18.44 22.47 6.59
CA ALA A 138 -16.99 22.30 6.78
C ALA A 138 -16.17 22.49 5.48
N ALA A 139 -16.65 23.28 4.52
CA ALA A 139 -15.88 23.61 3.30
C ALA A 139 -16.23 25.01 2.75
N GLY A 140 -16.57 25.94 3.65
CA GLY A 140 -17.14 27.24 3.29
C GLY A 140 -16.47 28.42 3.97
N ARG A 141 -15.14 28.41 4.15
CA ARG A 141 -14.37 29.62 4.54
C ARG A 141 -12.93 29.57 4.05
N PHE A 142 -12.70 29.44 2.75
CA PHE A 142 -11.44 29.89 2.13
C PHE A 142 -11.71 30.09 0.65
N LEU A 143 -12.31 31.23 0.30
CA LEU A 143 -12.32 31.83 -1.04
C LEU A 143 -13.24 33.06 -1.01
N GLN A 144 -12.72 34.18 -0.48
CA GLN A 144 -13.16 35.53 -0.85
C GLN A 144 -12.18 36.56 -0.24
N SER A 145 -11.19 36.97 -1.02
CA SER A 145 -10.73 38.36 -1.04
C SER A 145 -9.87 38.60 -2.28
N GLY A 146 -10.55 38.87 -3.40
CA GLY A 146 -9.93 39.56 -4.52
C GLY A 146 -9.94 41.06 -4.25
N ALA A 147 -8.76 41.69 -4.19
CA ALA A 147 -8.61 43.13 -4.42
C ALA A 147 -7.18 43.52 -4.80
N LYS A 148 -7.01 43.82 -6.09
CA LYS A 148 -6.28 44.98 -6.67
C LYS A 148 -4.83 45.22 -6.23
N GLY A 149 -3.88 44.84 -7.11
CA GLY A 149 -2.50 45.32 -7.09
C GLY A 149 -1.97 45.60 -8.50
N ARG A 150 -1.52 46.83 -8.74
CA ARG A 150 -1.13 47.41 -10.03
C ARG A 150 0.08 46.76 -10.69
N ALA A 151 0.03 46.70 -12.02
CA ALA A 151 1.16 46.44 -12.91
C ALA A 151 2.30 47.46 -12.74
N ARG A 152 3.54 46.96 -12.75
CA ARG A 152 4.72 47.70 -13.22
C ARG A 152 5.59 46.78 -14.06
N ARG A 153 5.87 47.23 -15.28
CA ARG A 153 6.84 46.67 -16.22
C ARG A 153 8.26 46.99 -15.75
N SER A 154 9.17 46.04 -15.89
CA SER A 154 10.59 46.31 -16.15
C SER A 154 11.19 45.15 -16.95
N LYS A 155 11.56 45.45 -18.19
CA LYS A 155 12.44 44.65 -19.06
C LYS A 155 13.88 44.98 -18.71
N ILE A 156 14.74 44.00 -18.43
CA ILE A 156 16.19 44.04 -18.75
C ILE A 156 16.63 42.60 -19.09
N ALA A 157 17.47 42.49 -20.12
CA ALA A 157 17.91 41.29 -20.85
C ALA A 157 19.14 40.59 -20.20
N PRO A 158 19.60 39.42 -20.71
CA PRO A 158 20.58 38.50 -20.07
C PRO A 158 22.04 38.91 -20.42
N PRO A 159 23.10 38.35 -19.79
CA PRO A 159 23.68 37.07 -20.25
C PRO A 159 24.47 36.25 -19.18
N LEU A 160 24.73 34.96 -19.46
CA LEU A 160 26.07 34.33 -19.53
C LEU A 160 26.04 32.83 -19.25
N VAL A 161 26.45 32.11 -20.30
CA VAL A 161 26.94 30.74 -20.32
C VAL A 161 28.14 30.61 -19.37
N PHE A 162 28.11 29.61 -18.50
CA PHE A 162 29.33 28.95 -18.02
C PHE A 162 29.14 27.44 -18.00
N CYS A 163 29.87 26.79 -18.88
CA CYS A 163 30.13 25.37 -18.89
C CYS A 163 30.93 25.00 -17.64
N ARG A 164 30.48 24.01 -16.87
CA ARG A 164 31.36 23.29 -15.93
C ARG A 164 30.93 21.83 -15.83
N CYS A 165 31.76 20.97 -16.40
CA CYS A 165 31.75 19.54 -16.14
C CYS A 165 31.95 19.30 -14.64
N ALA A 166 30.97 18.69 -13.97
CA ALA A 166 31.18 18.03 -12.69
C ALA A 166 31.10 16.52 -12.96
N ARG A 167 32.22 15.85 -12.75
CA ARG A 167 32.34 14.39 -12.80
C ARG A 167 31.43 13.81 -11.72
N SER A 168 30.50 12.94 -12.13
CA SER A 168 29.76 12.07 -11.23
C SER A 168 30.75 11.14 -10.52
N ASN A 169 30.75 11.18 -9.18
CA ASN A 169 31.45 10.22 -8.34
C ASN A 169 30.59 8.95 -8.25
N PRO A 170 31.07 7.77 -8.69
CA PRO A 170 30.25 6.56 -8.77
C PRO A 170 30.22 5.75 -7.45
N ASN A 171 30.28 6.39 -6.28
CA ASN A 171 30.26 5.67 -5.00
C ASN A 171 29.46 6.44 -3.94
N VAL A 172 28.13 6.33 -4.01
CA VAL A 172 27.26 6.60 -2.86
C VAL A 172 26.52 5.30 -2.56
N ILE A 173 26.95 4.62 -1.51
CA ILE A 173 26.26 3.47 -0.94
C ILE A 173 25.11 4.04 -0.10
N TYR A 174 23.88 3.95 -0.60
CA TYR A 174 22.69 4.28 0.18
C TYR A 174 22.36 3.12 1.12
N ARG A 175 22.64 3.33 2.41
CA ARG A 175 21.94 2.64 3.51
C ARG A 175 21.12 3.69 4.24
N GLY A 176 19.89 3.88 3.82
CA GLY A 176 18.91 4.71 4.50
C GLY A 176 17.59 3.97 4.50
N GLN A 177 17.05 3.69 5.68
CA GLN A 177 15.67 3.24 5.82
C GLN A 177 14.75 4.42 5.50
N GLY A 178 14.27 4.48 4.27
CA GLY A 178 13.21 5.38 3.82
C GLY A 178 12.23 4.55 3.00
N GLY A 179 10.95 4.59 3.38
CA GLY A 179 9.91 3.84 2.68
C GLY A 179 9.80 4.27 1.23
N VAL A 180 9.80 3.31 0.31
CA VAL A 180 9.39 3.51 -1.09
C VAL A 180 7.89 3.76 -1.05
N MET A 181 7.37 4.83 -1.66
CA MET A 181 5.98 5.26 -1.39
C MET A 181 4.96 4.78 -2.44
N SER A 182 5.36 4.04 -3.48
CA SER A 182 4.46 3.28 -4.37
C SER A 182 4.46 1.81 -3.97
N ASP A 183 3.50 0.97 -4.39
CA ASP A 183 3.58 -0.50 -4.18
C ASP A 183 4.76 -1.14 -4.97
N HIS A 184 5.53 -0.33 -5.69
CA HIS A 184 6.78 -0.75 -6.27
C HIS A 184 7.79 -1.14 -5.16
N LEU A 185 8.29 -2.39 -5.21
CA LEU A 185 9.25 -2.96 -4.27
C LEU A 185 8.63 -3.29 -2.90
N ASP A 186 7.60 -4.14 -2.89
CA ASP A 186 6.76 -4.38 -1.71
C ASP A 186 7.04 -5.67 -0.91
N GLY A 187 8.04 -6.45 -1.28
CA GLY A 187 8.45 -7.55 -0.41
C GLY A 187 8.99 -7.07 0.95
N PRO A 188 9.05 -7.97 1.95
CA PRO A 188 9.59 -7.64 3.26
C PRO A 188 11.03 -7.12 3.11
N ASN A 189 11.24 -5.85 3.49
CA ASN A 189 12.48 -5.07 3.35
C ASN A 189 12.74 -4.42 1.98
N PHE A 190 11.71 -4.07 1.21
CA PHE A 190 11.85 -3.39 -0.10
C PHE A 190 12.59 -4.23 -1.15
N THR A 191 12.34 -5.53 -1.12
CA THR A 191 12.80 -6.49 -2.13
C THR A 191 11.61 -7.00 -2.92
N PHE A 192 11.79 -7.59 -4.10
CA PHE A 192 10.66 -8.25 -4.75
C PHE A 192 10.08 -9.39 -3.92
N PRO A 193 8.76 -9.66 -4.01
CA PRO A 193 8.14 -10.83 -3.42
C PRO A 193 8.89 -12.10 -3.86
N GLU A 194 9.36 -12.86 -2.87
CA GLU A 194 10.19 -14.06 -3.10
C GLU A 194 11.47 -13.84 -3.94
N GLY A 195 11.90 -12.59 -4.13
CA GLY A 195 13.03 -12.24 -5.00
C GLY A 195 12.71 -12.27 -6.49
N ASP A 196 11.43 -12.31 -6.89
CA ASP A 196 10.98 -12.32 -8.28
C ASP A 196 10.12 -11.09 -8.58
N PRO A 197 10.60 -10.12 -9.40
CA PRO A 197 9.86 -8.90 -9.70
C PRO A 197 8.52 -9.16 -10.39
N ARG A 198 8.37 -10.28 -11.10
CA ARG A 198 7.14 -10.64 -11.82
C ARG A 198 5.96 -10.88 -10.90
N LEU A 199 6.21 -11.01 -9.60
CA LEU A 199 5.21 -11.24 -8.56
C LEU A 199 4.80 -9.97 -7.80
N ASP A 200 5.56 -8.88 -7.96
CA ASP A 200 5.35 -7.59 -7.29
C ASP A 200 4.15 -6.87 -7.92
N VAL A 201 3.15 -6.54 -7.10
CA VAL A 201 2.05 -5.64 -7.45
C VAL A 201 2.61 -4.22 -7.43
N ALA A 202 2.23 -3.39 -8.39
CA ALA A 202 2.75 -2.03 -8.50
C ALA A 202 1.64 -1.00 -8.27
N ASP A 203 0.59 -1.06 -9.07
CA ASP A 203 -0.51 -0.10 -9.00
C ASP A 203 -1.82 -0.68 -9.52
N LEU A 204 -2.92 -0.19 -8.97
CA LEU A 204 -4.27 -0.46 -9.44
C LEU A 204 -4.95 0.84 -9.89
N TYR A 205 -5.48 0.83 -11.10
CA TYR A 205 -6.32 1.90 -11.65
C TYR A 205 -7.69 1.36 -12.03
N LEU A 206 -8.71 2.18 -11.80
CA LEU A 206 -10.08 1.89 -12.19
C LEU A 206 -10.77 3.19 -12.59
N PHE A 207 -11.15 3.28 -13.86
CA PHE A 207 -11.79 4.47 -14.40
C PHE A 207 -12.82 4.15 -15.46
N GLU A 208 -13.78 5.05 -15.64
CA GLU A 208 -14.72 5.03 -16.76
C GLU A 208 -13.99 5.11 -18.10
N GLN A 209 -14.42 4.31 -19.07
CA GLN A 209 -13.86 4.33 -20.41
C GLN A 209 -14.10 5.71 -21.07
N PRO A 210 -13.07 6.36 -21.66
CA PRO A 210 -13.26 7.62 -22.37
C PRO A 210 -14.19 7.50 -23.59
N GLY A 211 -15.41 7.99 -23.46
CA GLY A 211 -16.40 8.03 -24.56
C GLY A 211 -17.54 7.02 -24.44
N ASP A 212 -17.49 6.09 -23.50
CA ASP A 212 -18.55 5.12 -23.21
C ASP A 212 -18.76 4.97 -21.68
N PRO A 213 -19.77 5.67 -21.12
CA PRO A 213 -20.05 5.61 -19.69
C PRO A 213 -20.65 4.27 -19.24
N ALA A 214 -20.97 3.34 -20.15
CA ALA A 214 -21.37 1.99 -19.77
C ALA A 214 -20.16 1.08 -19.48
N ARG A 215 -18.94 1.53 -19.77
CA ARG A 215 -17.72 0.73 -19.69
C ARG A 215 -16.75 1.27 -18.65
N ALA A 216 -15.94 0.37 -18.11
CA ALA A 216 -14.86 0.69 -17.20
C ALA A 216 -13.57 0.03 -17.68
N VAL A 217 -12.45 0.60 -17.27
CA VAL A 217 -11.10 0.13 -17.51
C VAL A 217 -10.49 -0.18 -16.15
N VAL A 218 -10.02 -1.41 -15.98
CA VAL A 218 -9.16 -1.82 -14.86
C VAL A 218 -7.74 -1.99 -15.41
N VAL A 219 -6.77 -1.33 -14.80
CA VAL A 219 -5.34 -1.53 -15.05
C VAL A 219 -4.73 -2.08 -13.77
N PHE A 220 -4.15 -3.27 -13.86
CA PHE A 220 -3.41 -3.92 -12.80
C PHE A 220 -1.95 -4.02 -13.24
N ASP A 221 -1.12 -3.17 -12.66
CA ASP A 221 0.31 -3.10 -12.93
C ASP A 221 1.09 -4.01 -11.98
N VAL A 222 2.06 -4.71 -12.55
CA VAL A 222 2.98 -5.66 -11.88
C VAL A 222 4.36 -5.56 -12.51
N ASN A 223 5.36 -6.21 -11.92
CA ASN A 223 6.72 -6.25 -12.45
C ASN A 223 7.31 -4.83 -12.66
N PRO A 224 7.45 -4.07 -11.57
CA PRO A 224 7.93 -2.69 -11.61
C PRO A 224 9.27 -2.57 -12.30
N PHE A 225 9.44 -1.45 -13.03
CA PHE A 225 10.59 -1.19 -13.90
C PHE A 225 10.79 -2.21 -15.03
N ALA A 226 9.80 -3.08 -15.29
CA ALA A 226 9.93 -4.22 -16.20
C ALA A 226 11.19 -5.05 -15.89
N ALA A 227 11.45 -5.25 -14.59
CA ALA A 227 12.68 -5.89 -14.10
C ALA A 227 12.76 -7.38 -14.46
N GLY A 228 11.62 -8.07 -14.50
CA GLY A 228 11.46 -9.41 -15.04
C GLY A 228 11.16 -9.40 -16.54
N PRO A 229 11.53 -10.45 -17.29
CA PRO A 229 11.38 -10.49 -18.75
C PRO A 229 9.95 -10.78 -19.23
N ASP A 230 9.14 -11.43 -18.40
CA ASP A 230 7.83 -11.99 -18.75
C ASP A 230 6.85 -11.95 -17.55
N PHE A 231 5.61 -12.44 -17.74
CA PHE A 231 4.73 -12.75 -16.61
C PHE A 231 5.05 -14.13 -16.03
N HIS A 232 4.88 -14.32 -14.73
CA HIS A 232 5.24 -15.59 -14.09
C HIS A 232 4.22 -16.70 -14.45
N PRO A 233 4.63 -17.84 -15.04
CA PRO A 233 3.70 -18.86 -15.53
C PRO A 233 2.99 -19.66 -14.44
N ASP A 234 3.61 -19.80 -13.27
CA ASP A 234 2.95 -20.42 -12.09
C ASP A 234 2.18 -19.42 -11.20
N ALA A 235 2.08 -18.16 -11.61
CA ALA A 235 1.36 -17.14 -10.85
C ALA A 235 -0.11 -17.02 -11.28
N VAL A 236 -0.92 -16.53 -10.35
CA VAL A 236 -2.30 -16.11 -10.55
C VAL A 236 -2.39 -14.66 -10.13
N TYR A 237 -2.79 -13.82 -11.07
CA TYR A 237 -3.02 -12.39 -10.87
C TYR A 237 -4.52 -12.19 -10.72
N ARG A 238 -4.98 -11.83 -9.52
CA ARG A 238 -6.40 -11.69 -9.16
C ARG A 238 -6.77 -10.23 -9.05
N ILE A 239 -7.90 -9.86 -9.63
CA ILE A 239 -8.63 -8.61 -9.36
C ILE A 239 -9.92 -9.01 -8.65
N GLY A 240 -10.04 -8.66 -7.37
CA GLY A 240 -11.19 -8.93 -6.52
C GLY A 240 -12.15 -7.73 -6.47
N VAL A 241 -13.46 -7.99 -6.47
CA VAL A 241 -14.50 -6.97 -6.43
C VAL A 241 -15.53 -7.29 -5.35
N ASP A 242 -15.63 -6.40 -4.38
CA ASP A 242 -16.68 -6.32 -3.36
C ASP A 242 -17.83 -5.45 -3.87
N THR A 243 -19.05 -5.99 -3.89
CA THR A 243 -20.23 -5.31 -4.41
C THR A 243 -21.28 -4.96 -3.35
N ASP A 244 -21.11 -5.43 -2.11
CA ASP A 244 -22.08 -5.24 -1.03
C ASP A 244 -21.52 -4.57 0.24
N GLY A 245 -20.20 -4.33 0.27
CA GLY A 245 -19.50 -3.61 1.32
C GLY A 245 -19.01 -4.50 2.48
N ASP A 246 -19.11 -5.83 2.37
CA ASP A 246 -18.58 -6.78 3.36
C ASP A 246 -17.07 -7.03 3.20
N ALA A 247 -16.45 -6.47 2.15
CA ALA A 247 -15.04 -6.61 1.77
C ALA A 247 -14.61 -8.03 1.35
N ALA A 248 -15.56 -8.92 1.10
CA ALA A 248 -15.34 -10.21 0.44
C ALA A 248 -15.64 -10.09 -1.06
N ASP A 249 -14.97 -10.90 -1.86
CA ASP A 249 -15.18 -10.85 -3.31
C ASP A 249 -16.53 -11.48 -3.69
N ASP A 250 -17.32 -10.72 -4.43
CA ASP A 250 -18.54 -11.19 -5.09
C ASP A 250 -18.30 -11.46 -6.58
N VAL A 251 -17.32 -10.76 -7.16
CA VAL A 251 -16.80 -10.99 -8.50
C VAL A 251 -15.28 -11.01 -8.42
N ALA A 252 -14.64 -11.90 -9.17
CA ALA A 252 -13.18 -11.90 -9.31
C ALA A 252 -12.78 -12.16 -10.77
N PHE A 253 -11.69 -11.53 -11.20
CA PHE A 253 -11.01 -11.85 -12.45
C PHE A 253 -9.67 -12.50 -12.12
N PHE A 254 -9.47 -13.71 -12.62
CA PHE A 254 -8.21 -14.44 -12.49
C PHE A 254 -7.49 -14.42 -13.83
N VAL A 255 -6.27 -13.92 -13.85
CA VAL A 255 -5.41 -13.91 -15.03
C VAL A 255 -4.24 -14.86 -14.80
N THR A 256 -4.05 -15.79 -15.73
CA THR A 256 -2.92 -16.73 -15.74
C THR A 256 -2.20 -16.66 -17.07
N PHE A 257 -0.92 -17.04 -17.05
CA PHE A 257 -0.05 -16.99 -18.21
C PHE A 257 0.55 -18.35 -18.49
N ALA A 258 0.58 -18.75 -19.76
CA ALA A 258 1.33 -19.93 -20.17
C ALA A 258 2.85 -19.71 -19.99
N PRO A 259 3.65 -20.78 -19.83
CA PRO A 259 5.10 -20.68 -19.96
C PRO A 259 5.49 -20.01 -21.27
N GLU A 260 6.53 -19.17 -21.24
CA GLU A 260 7.05 -18.53 -22.45
C GLU A 260 7.63 -19.60 -23.39
N GLY A 261 6.89 -19.89 -24.47
CA GLY A 261 7.34 -20.70 -25.61
C GLY A 261 7.73 -19.78 -26.78
N ASP A 262 7.15 -19.98 -27.97
CA ASP A 262 7.26 -19.05 -29.11
C ASP A 262 6.47 -17.73 -28.93
N GLY A 263 6.08 -17.43 -27.69
CA GLY A 263 5.23 -16.31 -27.28
C GLY A 263 4.39 -16.68 -26.07
N GLN A 264 4.32 -15.78 -25.09
CA GLN A 264 3.46 -15.96 -23.93
C GLN A 264 2.01 -15.57 -24.25
N VAL A 265 1.05 -16.32 -23.71
CA VAL A 265 -0.37 -16.02 -23.83
C VAL A 265 -1.04 -16.02 -22.46
N ALA A 266 -2.08 -15.20 -22.32
CA ALA A 266 -2.87 -15.07 -21.11
C ALA A 266 -4.27 -15.69 -21.27
N THR A 267 -4.83 -16.19 -20.16
CA THR A 267 -6.23 -16.57 -20.03
C THR A 267 -6.85 -15.78 -18.89
N VAL A 268 -8.02 -15.21 -19.11
CA VAL A 268 -8.81 -14.50 -18.09
C VAL A 268 -10.06 -15.30 -17.78
N ARG A 269 -10.24 -15.62 -16.50
CA ARG A 269 -11.49 -16.18 -15.97
C ARG A 269 -12.23 -15.16 -15.14
N ARG A 270 -13.56 -15.14 -15.24
CA ARG A 270 -14.43 -14.35 -14.39
C ARG A 270 -15.26 -15.26 -13.50
N ALA A 271 -15.12 -15.10 -12.20
CA ALA A 271 -15.85 -15.83 -11.17
C ALA A 271 -16.89 -14.94 -10.48
N ARG A 272 -17.90 -15.57 -9.85
CA ARG A 272 -18.95 -14.90 -9.09
C ARG A 272 -19.30 -15.68 -7.82
N GLY A 273 -19.79 -14.99 -6.80
CA GLY A 273 -20.21 -15.59 -5.53
C GLY A 273 -19.09 -16.40 -4.89
N ASN A 274 -19.37 -17.64 -4.46
CA ASN A 274 -18.37 -18.49 -3.81
C ASN A 274 -17.13 -18.74 -4.68
N ASP A 275 -17.27 -18.82 -6.00
CA ASP A 275 -16.13 -19.00 -6.91
C ASP A 275 -15.24 -17.76 -6.93
N ALA A 276 -15.79 -16.56 -6.73
CA ALA A 276 -14.99 -15.33 -6.64
C ALA A 276 -14.08 -15.33 -5.40
N ARG A 277 -14.45 -16.08 -4.36
CA ARG A 277 -13.70 -16.20 -3.09
C ARG A 277 -12.67 -17.33 -3.11
N SER A 278 -12.54 -18.04 -4.24
CA SER A 278 -11.56 -19.11 -4.43
C SER A 278 -10.14 -18.54 -4.52
N ASP A 279 -9.17 -19.23 -3.91
CA ASP A 279 -7.75 -19.01 -4.16
C ASP A 279 -7.37 -19.44 -5.59
N GLU A 280 -7.93 -20.55 -6.05
CA GLU A 280 -7.69 -21.07 -7.39
C GLU A 280 -8.48 -20.30 -8.45
N PRO A 281 -7.96 -20.18 -9.69
CA PRO A 281 -8.70 -19.62 -10.82
C PRO A 281 -10.01 -20.38 -11.09
N ALA A 282 -11.13 -19.80 -10.68
CA ALA A 282 -12.47 -20.35 -10.85
C ALA A 282 -13.29 -19.56 -11.89
N GLY A 283 -14.56 -19.92 -12.08
CA GLY A 283 -15.48 -19.20 -12.98
C GLY A 283 -15.27 -19.46 -14.47
N ASP A 284 -15.90 -18.65 -15.32
CA ASP A 284 -15.95 -18.82 -16.77
C ASP A 284 -14.75 -18.18 -17.47
N VAL A 285 -14.23 -18.80 -18.53
CA VAL A 285 -13.20 -18.16 -19.38
C VAL A 285 -13.86 -17.06 -20.21
N VAL A 286 -13.41 -15.82 -20.04
CA VAL A 286 -13.92 -14.65 -20.79
C VAL A 286 -12.95 -14.17 -21.86
N VAL A 287 -11.66 -14.45 -21.70
CA VAL A 287 -10.61 -14.23 -22.70
C VAL A 287 -9.70 -15.46 -22.69
N ASP A 288 -9.45 -16.05 -23.86
CA ASP A 288 -8.58 -17.21 -24.02
C ASP A 288 -7.42 -16.89 -24.97
N LYS A 289 -6.22 -17.39 -24.64
CA LYS A 289 -5.00 -17.31 -25.46
C LYS A 289 -4.69 -15.91 -25.99
N ALA A 290 -4.88 -14.87 -25.17
CA ALA A 290 -4.53 -13.51 -25.56
C ALA A 290 -2.99 -13.37 -25.61
N PRO A 291 -2.40 -12.88 -26.73
CA PRO A 291 -0.96 -12.74 -26.82
C PRO A 291 -0.43 -11.65 -25.88
N VAL A 292 0.67 -11.94 -25.20
CA VAL A 292 1.41 -10.93 -24.42
C VAL A 292 2.25 -10.06 -25.36
N SER A 293 2.28 -8.77 -25.09
CA SER A 293 3.05 -7.79 -25.87
C SER A 293 4.31 -7.34 -25.14
N PHE A 294 5.47 -7.83 -25.56
CA PHE A 294 6.76 -7.43 -24.97
C PHE A 294 7.42 -6.24 -25.66
N GLY A 295 7.01 -5.95 -26.92
CA GLY A 295 7.52 -4.83 -27.71
C GLY A 295 6.56 -3.64 -27.73
N THR A 296 6.85 -2.68 -28.60
CA THR A 296 6.09 -1.43 -28.70
C THR A 296 4.66 -1.59 -29.21
N GLU A 297 4.42 -2.58 -30.08
CA GLU A 297 3.10 -2.85 -30.66
C GLU A 297 2.17 -3.50 -29.63
N ALA A 298 0.96 -2.92 -29.45
CA ALA A 298 -0.08 -3.49 -28.60
C ALA A 298 -0.88 -4.56 -29.35
N ARG A 299 -0.81 -5.81 -28.88
CA ARG A 299 -1.69 -6.88 -29.36
C ARG A 299 -2.89 -6.97 -28.42
N VAL A 300 -4.06 -6.60 -28.94
CA VAL A 300 -5.31 -6.52 -28.17
C VAL A 300 -6.21 -7.69 -28.54
N THR A 301 -6.75 -8.38 -27.53
CA THR A 301 -7.78 -9.39 -27.73
C THR A 301 -9.15 -8.81 -27.41
N GLN A 302 -10.13 -9.08 -28.26
CA GLN A 302 -11.53 -8.74 -28.02
C GLN A 302 -12.36 -10.03 -27.92
N SER A 303 -13.24 -10.11 -26.92
CA SER A 303 -14.07 -11.29 -26.67
C SER A 303 -15.32 -10.88 -25.89
N ASP A 304 -16.52 -11.19 -26.37
CA ASP A 304 -17.80 -11.01 -25.66
C ASP A 304 -17.94 -9.70 -24.83
N GLY A 305 -17.62 -8.56 -25.44
CA GLY A 305 -17.71 -7.24 -24.81
C GLY A 305 -16.50 -6.84 -23.95
N TYR A 306 -15.51 -7.72 -23.79
CA TYR A 306 -14.21 -7.44 -23.17
C TYR A 306 -13.19 -7.01 -24.23
N ARG A 307 -12.34 -6.04 -23.89
CA ARG A 307 -11.03 -5.84 -24.53
C ARG A 307 -9.95 -6.11 -23.51
N PHE A 308 -8.94 -6.85 -23.91
CA PHE A 308 -7.87 -7.29 -23.03
C PHE A 308 -6.50 -7.03 -23.63
N PHE A 309 -5.58 -6.60 -22.77
CA PHE A 309 -4.17 -6.45 -23.06
C PHE A 309 -3.37 -6.95 -21.86
N ALA A 310 -2.26 -7.64 -22.14
CA ALA A 310 -1.20 -7.88 -21.17
C ALA A 310 0.15 -7.63 -21.83
N GLY A 311 1.05 -6.94 -21.15
CA GLY A 311 2.40 -6.71 -21.67
C GLY A 311 3.07 -5.47 -21.13
N ARG A 312 4.24 -5.19 -21.69
CA ARG A 312 5.09 -4.06 -21.30
C ARG A 312 4.52 -2.74 -21.82
N ARG A 313 4.47 -1.73 -20.96
CA ARG A 313 4.04 -0.35 -21.26
C ARG A 313 4.95 0.65 -20.55
N SER A 314 4.85 1.91 -20.96
CA SER A 314 5.38 3.03 -20.17
C SER A 314 4.70 3.04 -18.80
N GLU A 315 5.47 3.21 -17.73
CA GLU A 315 4.98 3.27 -16.35
C GLU A 315 4.04 4.47 -16.17
N PRO A 316 2.74 4.30 -15.88
CA PRO A 316 1.84 5.45 -15.73
C PRO A 316 2.01 6.20 -14.41
N PHE A 317 2.63 5.58 -13.40
CA PHE A 317 2.90 6.19 -12.10
C PHE A 317 4.01 7.23 -12.18
N PHE A 318 3.88 8.29 -11.39
CA PHE A 318 4.86 9.38 -11.33
C PHE A 318 5.00 9.83 -9.88
N PHE A 319 6.25 9.92 -9.43
CA PHE A 319 6.56 10.37 -8.08
C PHE A 319 8.04 10.70 -7.91
N ASP A 320 8.32 11.66 -7.03
CA ASP A 320 9.68 12.03 -6.65
C ASP A 320 10.14 11.23 -5.41
N ILE A 321 10.64 10.02 -5.64
CA ILE A 321 11.16 9.14 -4.58
C ILE A 321 12.38 9.77 -3.90
N GLU A 322 13.25 10.48 -4.64
CA GLU A 322 14.41 11.16 -4.05
C GLU A 322 13.95 12.17 -3.00
N GLY A 323 12.96 12.98 -3.33
CA GLY A 323 12.36 13.94 -2.44
C GLY A 323 11.68 13.31 -1.23
N ALA A 324 10.89 12.26 -1.46
CA ALA A 324 10.20 11.54 -0.39
C ALA A 324 11.18 10.95 0.62
N THR A 325 12.25 10.31 0.15
CA THR A 325 13.28 9.70 1.01
C THR A 325 14.20 10.75 1.65
N ASN A 326 14.25 11.97 1.12
CA ASN A 326 14.97 13.10 1.69
C ASN A 326 14.07 14.00 2.57
N ASN A 327 13.36 13.40 3.53
CA ASN A 327 12.46 14.11 4.45
C ASN A 327 11.42 15.00 3.74
N TYR A 328 10.83 14.49 2.65
CA TYR A 328 9.86 15.21 1.82
C TYR A 328 10.39 16.52 1.20
N GLN A 329 11.72 16.63 1.00
CA GLN A 329 12.34 17.73 0.26
C GLN A 329 12.28 17.44 -1.24
N PHE A 330 11.10 17.59 -1.82
CA PHE A 330 10.87 17.30 -3.22
C PHE A 330 11.68 18.20 -4.16
N THR A 331 12.28 17.54 -5.14
CA THR A 331 13.05 18.10 -6.26
C THR A 331 12.15 18.43 -7.46
N GLY A 332 11.00 17.76 -7.56
CA GLY A 332 10.12 17.78 -8.74
C GLY A 332 10.62 16.89 -9.88
N THR A 333 11.56 16.00 -9.59
CA THR A 333 12.10 15.03 -10.55
C THR A 333 11.30 13.75 -10.45
N ASP A 334 10.73 13.33 -11.57
CA ASP A 334 10.02 12.07 -11.64
C ASP A 334 10.98 10.89 -11.74
N THR A 335 10.81 9.91 -10.85
CA THR A 335 11.62 8.69 -10.83
C THR A 335 11.24 7.73 -11.96
N PHE A 336 10.00 7.81 -12.47
CA PHE A 336 9.40 6.81 -13.34
C PHE A 336 9.27 7.26 -14.80
N LEU A 337 9.66 8.50 -15.14
CA LEU A 337 9.41 9.11 -16.44
C LEU A 337 9.93 8.33 -17.67
N GLU A 338 10.97 7.51 -17.50
CA GLU A 338 11.51 6.65 -18.57
C GLU A 338 11.46 5.15 -18.18
N ALA A 339 10.72 4.82 -17.13
CA ALA A 339 10.53 3.46 -16.65
C ALA A 339 9.42 2.78 -17.46
N ASP A 340 9.54 1.45 -17.56
CA ASP A 340 8.48 0.61 -18.10
C ASP A 340 7.91 -0.27 -17.00
N ILE A 341 6.71 -0.80 -17.24
CA ILE A 341 5.95 -1.66 -16.33
C ILE A 341 5.32 -2.80 -17.12
N PHE A 342 4.89 -3.86 -16.44
CA PHE A 342 3.97 -4.83 -17.05
C PHE A 342 2.55 -4.57 -16.57
N SER A 343 1.63 -4.40 -17.52
CA SER A 343 0.24 -4.09 -17.22
C SER A 343 -0.67 -5.23 -17.68
N ILE A 344 -1.67 -5.52 -16.85
CA ILE A 344 -2.83 -6.35 -17.18
C ILE A 344 -4.04 -5.42 -17.24
N ILE A 345 -4.63 -5.28 -18.42
CA ILE A 345 -5.66 -4.27 -18.69
C ILE A 345 -6.92 -4.94 -19.21
N ILE A 346 -8.02 -4.70 -18.51
CA ILE A 346 -9.36 -5.18 -18.89
C ILE A 346 -10.24 -3.96 -19.09
N GLU A 347 -10.74 -3.78 -20.31
CA GLU A 347 -11.88 -2.91 -20.58
C GLU A 347 -13.14 -3.77 -20.67
N LEU A 348 -14.13 -3.48 -19.83
CA LEU A 348 -15.31 -4.30 -19.66
C LEU A 348 -16.58 -3.45 -19.47
N PRO A 349 -17.77 -4.02 -19.74
CA PRO A 349 -19.02 -3.42 -19.32
C PRO A 349 -19.07 -3.31 -17.79
N LYS A 350 -19.60 -2.21 -17.24
CA LYS A 350 -19.67 -2.00 -15.77
C LYS A 350 -20.46 -3.10 -15.06
N GLU A 351 -21.47 -3.68 -15.70
CA GLU A 351 -22.22 -4.83 -15.17
C GLU A 351 -21.35 -6.09 -15.02
N ALA A 352 -20.23 -6.20 -15.74
CA ALA A 352 -19.29 -7.29 -15.56
C ALA A 352 -18.50 -7.19 -14.23
N LEU A 353 -18.42 -6.01 -13.62
CA LEU A 353 -17.93 -5.84 -12.24
C LEU A 353 -18.98 -6.26 -11.19
N GLY A 354 -20.22 -6.57 -11.60
CA GLY A 354 -21.33 -6.74 -10.66
C GLY A 354 -21.84 -5.42 -10.07
N ALA A 355 -21.37 -4.28 -10.59
CA ALA A 355 -21.66 -2.98 -10.05
C ALA A 355 -23.12 -2.57 -10.32
N SER A 356 -23.93 -2.55 -9.27
CA SER A 356 -25.27 -1.91 -9.25
C SER A 356 -25.29 -0.65 -8.37
N GLY A 357 -24.14 -0.34 -7.76
CA GLY A 357 -23.86 0.78 -6.88
C GLY A 357 -22.35 0.87 -6.63
N PRO A 358 -21.90 1.52 -5.54
CA PRO A 358 -20.49 1.56 -5.17
C PRO A 358 -19.90 0.16 -4.97
N ILE A 359 -18.69 -0.03 -5.48
CA ILE A 359 -17.89 -1.26 -5.34
C ILE A 359 -16.54 -0.94 -4.68
N GLY A 360 -15.90 -1.97 -4.14
CA GLY A 360 -14.48 -1.94 -3.75
C GLY A 360 -13.68 -2.91 -4.61
N VAL A 361 -12.52 -2.50 -5.10
CA VAL A 361 -11.65 -3.34 -5.94
C VAL A 361 -10.26 -3.43 -5.33
N TRP A 362 -9.66 -4.62 -5.36
CA TRP A 362 -8.29 -4.86 -4.91
C TRP A 362 -7.61 -5.89 -5.80
N THR A 363 -6.30 -6.04 -5.63
CA THR A 363 -5.49 -6.97 -6.40
C THR A 363 -4.64 -7.86 -5.52
N ARG A 364 -4.35 -9.07 -6.01
CA ARG A 364 -3.45 -10.02 -5.38
C ARG A 364 -2.64 -10.75 -6.44
N THR A 365 -1.36 -10.93 -6.16
CA THR A 365 -0.54 -11.91 -6.84
C THR A 365 -0.30 -13.09 -5.91
N SER A 366 -0.53 -14.29 -6.43
CA SER A 366 -0.23 -15.54 -5.74
C SER A 366 0.56 -16.47 -6.66
N VAL A 367 1.43 -17.31 -6.10
CA VAL A 367 2.29 -18.19 -6.89
C VAL A 367 2.21 -19.64 -6.41
N ARG A 368 2.26 -20.59 -7.35
CA ARG A 368 2.21 -22.01 -7.01
C ARG A 368 3.49 -22.45 -6.28
N ARG A 369 3.32 -23.03 -5.09
CA ARG A 369 4.40 -23.65 -4.31
C ARG A 369 3.93 -24.99 -3.76
N GLY A 370 4.62 -26.07 -4.13
CA GLY A 370 4.30 -27.42 -3.63
C GLY A 370 2.88 -27.89 -3.95
N GLY A 371 2.27 -27.40 -5.04
CA GLY A 371 0.90 -27.72 -5.45
C GLY A 371 -0.18 -26.79 -4.91
N THR A 372 0.14 -25.91 -3.96
CA THR A 372 -0.79 -24.94 -3.38
C THR A 372 -0.47 -23.55 -3.91
N LEU A 373 -1.50 -22.71 -4.09
CA LEU A 373 -1.31 -21.31 -4.42
C LEU A 373 -1.03 -20.50 -3.14
N VAL A 374 0.08 -19.77 -3.12
CA VAL A 374 0.51 -18.98 -1.96
C VAL A 374 0.41 -17.49 -2.31
N PRO A 375 -0.36 -16.68 -1.57
CA PRO A 375 -0.35 -15.23 -1.72
C PRO A 375 1.05 -14.68 -1.44
N VAL A 376 1.54 -13.85 -2.36
CA VAL A 376 2.88 -13.24 -2.24
C VAL A 376 2.82 -11.73 -2.24
N ASP A 377 1.75 -11.15 -2.76
CA ASP A 377 1.56 -9.71 -2.71
C ASP A 377 0.09 -9.28 -2.90
N ARG A 378 -0.27 -8.08 -2.44
CA ARG A 378 -1.59 -7.47 -2.65
C ARG A 378 -1.56 -5.95 -2.47
N ALA A 379 -2.40 -5.25 -3.23
CA ALA A 379 -2.70 -3.84 -2.99
C ALA A 379 -4.04 -3.41 -3.59
N ALA A 380 -4.53 -2.25 -3.12
CA ALA A 380 -5.64 -1.56 -3.75
C ALA A 380 -5.44 -0.04 -3.78
N GLN A 381 -5.32 0.61 -2.61
CA GLN A 381 -5.16 2.04 -2.52
C GLN A 381 -3.71 2.46 -2.77
N PRO A 382 -3.49 3.58 -3.49
CA PRO A 382 -2.15 4.05 -3.83
C PRO A 382 -1.33 4.34 -2.57
N GLY A 383 -0.18 3.66 -2.43
CA GLY A 383 0.80 3.91 -1.36
C GLY A 383 0.35 3.48 0.04
N LEU A 384 -0.74 2.74 0.20
CA LEU A 384 -1.25 2.35 1.51
C LEU A 384 -0.30 1.36 2.20
N THR A 385 0.12 0.29 1.51
CA THR A 385 1.02 -0.73 2.05
C THR A 385 2.31 -0.11 2.56
N ASN A 386 3.02 0.64 1.71
CA ASN A 386 4.28 1.23 2.13
C ASN A 386 4.18 2.46 3.02
N GLY A 387 3.07 3.18 2.95
CA GLY A 387 2.79 4.30 3.84
C GLY A 387 2.55 3.82 5.27
N PHE A 388 1.89 2.68 5.46
CA PHE A 388 1.36 2.27 6.76
C PHE A 388 1.85 0.93 7.33
N ILE A 389 2.46 0.09 6.50
CA ILE A 389 2.84 -1.28 6.87
C ILE A 389 4.36 -1.44 6.71
N THR A 390 5.08 -0.78 7.63
CA THR A 390 6.55 -0.74 7.62
C THR A 390 7.20 -1.86 8.44
N ASP A 391 6.43 -2.57 9.27
CA ASP A 391 6.91 -3.73 10.03
C ASP A 391 6.85 -4.99 9.16
N GLY A 392 7.96 -5.72 9.08
CA GLY A 392 8.07 -6.87 8.17
C GLY A 392 7.14 -8.05 8.52
N ASP A 393 6.87 -8.28 9.81
CA ASP A 393 5.96 -9.35 10.24
C ASP A 393 4.51 -8.95 9.97
N LEU A 394 4.16 -7.68 10.22
CA LEU A 394 2.84 -7.14 9.88
C LEU A 394 2.60 -7.15 8.36
N LYS A 395 3.64 -6.84 7.57
CA LYS A 395 3.58 -6.90 6.10
C LYS A 395 3.37 -8.31 5.60
N ALA A 396 4.13 -9.27 6.11
CA ALA A 396 3.97 -10.68 5.77
C ALA A 396 2.55 -11.18 6.10
N GLN A 397 1.95 -10.72 7.22
CA GLN A 397 0.56 -11.02 7.54
C GLN A 397 -0.42 -10.35 6.58
N PHE A 398 -0.24 -9.05 6.32
CA PHE A 398 -1.09 -8.27 5.41
C PHE A 398 -1.17 -8.87 4.02
N ILE A 399 -0.03 -9.32 3.47
CA ILE A 399 0.04 -9.98 2.15
C ILE A 399 -0.89 -11.21 2.10
N THR A 400 -0.93 -12.01 3.17
CA THR A 400 -1.69 -13.26 3.21
C THR A 400 -3.16 -13.10 3.59
N ASP A 401 -3.54 -12.02 4.26
CA ASP A 401 -4.90 -11.81 4.74
C ASP A 401 -5.80 -11.21 3.64
N ASP A 402 -7.09 -11.57 3.65
CA ASP A 402 -8.11 -10.96 2.78
C ASP A 402 -8.62 -9.63 3.36
N PRO A 403 -9.10 -8.69 2.50
CA PRO A 403 -9.58 -7.37 2.94
C PRO A 403 -10.64 -7.41 4.06
N THR A 404 -11.43 -8.49 4.15
CA THR A 404 -12.38 -8.74 5.25
C THR A 404 -11.77 -8.64 6.65
N ASN A 405 -10.46 -8.89 6.78
CA ASN A 405 -9.75 -8.86 8.05
C ASN A 405 -9.14 -7.49 8.39
N ASP A 406 -9.09 -6.57 7.42
CA ASP A 406 -8.21 -5.40 7.50
C ASP A 406 -8.55 -4.48 8.67
N ARG A 407 -9.85 -4.17 8.82
CA ARG A 407 -10.33 -3.31 9.88
C ARG A 407 -10.01 -3.90 11.26
N ALA A 408 -10.18 -5.21 11.43
CA ALA A 408 -9.97 -5.85 12.71
C ALA A 408 -8.48 -5.93 13.09
N ARG A 409 -7.60 -6.14 12.11
CA ARG A 409 -6.18 -6.43 12.35
C ARG A 409 -5.28 -5.19 12.28
N TYR A 410 -5.52 -4.29 11.32
CA TYR A 410 -4.57 -3.21 11.01
C TYR A 410 -4.98 -1.85 11.54
N THR A 411 -6.25 -1.64 11.90
CA THR A 411 -6.71 -0.37 12.50
C THR A 411 -5.84 0.10 13.66
N PRO A 412 -5.46 -0.74 14.65
CA PRO A 412 -4.61 -0.28 15.75
C PRO A 412 -3.24 0.24 15.28
N SER A 413 -2.62 -0.43 14.31
CA SER A 413 -1.32 -0.03 13.76
C SER A 413 -1.41 1.29 13.01
N PHE A 414 -2.41 1.42 12.14
CA PHE A 414 -2.62 2.65 11.36
C PHE A 414 -2.95 3.85 12.25
N VAL A 415 -3.82 3.66 13.25
CA VAL A 415 -4.15 4.72 14.22
C VAL A 415 -2.92 5.11 15.01
N SER A 416 -2.13 4.14 15.50
CA SER A 416 -0.88 4.42 16.21
C SER A 416 0.09 5.22 15.33
N GLN A 417 0.23 4.89 14.05
CA GLN A 417 1.11 5.65 13.17
C GLN A 417 0.63 7.10 12.96
N LEU A 418 -0.66 7.31 12.72
CA LEU A 418 -1.21 8.66 12.56
C LEU A 418 -1.15 9.50 13.84
N VAL A 419 -1.33 8.88 15.01
CA VAL A 419 -1.30 9.57 16.30
C VAL A 419 0.13 9.76 16.80
N ASP A 420 0.92 8.70 16.87
CA ASP A 420 2.22 8.69 17.53
C ASP A 420 3.35 9.20 16.63
N VAL A 421 3.26 8.97 15.31
CA VAL A 421 4.28 9.39 14.34
C VAL A 421 3.90 10.70 13.67
N VAL A 422 2.70 10.80 13.09
CA VAL A 422 2.26 12.03 12.41
C VAL A 422 1.82 13.09 13.41
N GLY A 423 1.27 12.70 14.56
CA GLY A 423 0.80 13.65 15.58
C GLY A 423 -0.58 14.25 15.26
N LEU A 424 -1.49 13.46 14.68
CA LEU A 424 -2.90 13.79 14.52
C LEU A 424 -3.68 13.57 15.82
N ALA A 425 -4.83 14.23 15.96
CA ALA A 425 -5.77 13.88 17.03
C ALA A 425 -6.33 12.47 16.79
N LYS A 426 -6.62 11.74 17.86
CA LYS A 426 -7.09 10.35 17.73
C LYS A 426 -8.38 10.27 16.91
N GLU A 427 -9.31 11.20 17.11
CA GLU A 427 -10.57 11.23 16.39
C GLU A 427 -10.37 11.49 14.89
N GLU A 428 -9.39 12.31 14.53
CA GLU A 428 -9.00 12.57 13.13
C GLU A 428 -8.36 11.31 12.52
N ALA A 429 -7.46 10.66 13.26
CA ALA A 429 -6.83 9.41 12.85
C ALA A 429 -7.86 8.28 12.65
N ASP A 430 -8.79 8.10 13.58
CA ASP A 430 -9.85 7.09 13.47
C ASP A 430 -10.71 7.32 12.22
N GLY A 431 -11.05 8.58 11.92
CA GLY A 431 -11.80 8.94 10.72
C GLY A 431 -11.04 8.65 9.42
N LEU A 432 -9.74 8.93 9.38
CA LEU A 432 -8.89 8.62 8.23
C LEU A 432 -8.75 7.10 8.04
N VAL A 433 -8.48 6.35 9.10
CA VAL A 433 -8.34 4.88 9.03
C VAL A 433 -9.65 4.22 8.60
N ALA A 434 -10.80 4.77 8.98
CA ALA A 434 -12.09 4.27 8.52
C ALA A 434 -12.28 4.37 7.00
N MET A 435 -11.62 5.34 6.34
CA MET A 435 -11.60 5.53 4.89
C MET A 435 -10.51 4.71 4.19
N LEU A 436 -9.37 4.48 4.84
CA LEU A 436 -8.24 3.72 4.30
C LEU A 436 -8.47 2.21 4.36
N LEU A 437 -9.10 1.70 5.42
CA LEU A 437 -9.38 0.28 5.61
C LEU A 437 -10.86 -0.04 5.38
N PRO A 438 -11.21 -1.23 4.85
CA PRO A 438 -10.30 -2.20 4.24
C PRO A 438 -9.60 -1.63 3.01
N ASP A 439 -8.44 -2.18 2.65
CA ASP A 439 -7.68 -1.74 1.49
C ASP A 439 -8.42 -2.12 0.20
N LEU A 440 -9.29 -1.21 -0.22
CA LEU A 440 -10.13 -1.30 -1.42
C LEU A 440 -10.09 0.03 -2.16
N LEU A 441 -9.84 -0.01 -3.47
CA LEU A 441 -10.06 1.10 -4.38
C LEU A 441 -11.56 1.25 -4.60
N ARG A 442 -12.14 2.30 -4.00
CA ARG A 442 -13.58 2.56 -4.06
C ARG A 442 -13.97 3.12 -5.41
N TYR A 443 -15.06 2.63 -5.99
CA TYR A 443 -15.58 3.12 -7.25
C TYR A 443 -17.11 3.06 -7.29
N ASP A 444 -17.75 4.20 -7.51
CA ASP A 444 -19.17 4.34 -7.78
C ASP A 444 -19.35 4.61 -9.29
N PRO A 445 -19.92 3.65 -10.05
CA PRO A 445 -20.12 3.79 -11.49
C PRO A 445 -21.11 4.89 -11.89
N SER A 446 -21.87 5.43 -10.93
CA SER A 446 -22.81 6.55 -11.13
C SER A 446 -22.16 7.93 -11.00
N GLN A 447 -20.93 7.99 -10.51
CA GLN A 447 -20.15 9.21 -10.34
C GLN A 447 -19.04 9.29 -11.39
N PRO A 448 -18.59 10.50 -11.78
CA PRO A 448 -17.41 10.65 -12.62
C PRO A 448 -16.19 9.93 -12.03
N SER A 449 -15.41 9.24 -12.87
CA SER A 449 -14.17 8.61 -12.44
C SER A 449 -13.08 9.64 -12.15
N GLY A 450 -12.28 9.34 -11.13
CA GLY A 450 -11.17 10.18 -10.67
C GLY A 450 -11.00 10.09 -9.17
N PHE A 451 -9.77 9.94 -8.70
CA PHE A 451 -9.46 9.74 -7.28
C PHE A 451 -10.14 10.81 -6.41
N PRO A 452 -10.92 10.44 -5.37
CA PRO A 452 -10.99 9.10 -4.75
C PRO A 452 -12.07 8.15 -5.31
N ASN A 453 -12.82 8.52 -6.36
CA ASN A 453 -13.77 7.63 -7.03
C ASN A 453 -13.10 6.86 -8.18
N GLY A 454 -12.50 5.72 -7.84
CA GLY A 454 -11.55 5.01 -8.69
C GLY A 454 -10.22 5.76 -8.75
N ARG A 455 -9.45 5.49 -9.79
CA ARG A 455 -8.17 6.15 -10.06
C ARG A 455 -7.93 6.14 -11.56
N ARG A 456 -7.77 7.32 -12.16
CA ARG A 456 -7.33 7.51 -13.55
C ARG A 456 -5.80 7.55 -13.58
N LEU A 457 -5.21 7.25 -14.72
CA LEU A 457 -3.76 7.31 -14.93
C LEU A 457 -3.14 8.66 -14.51
N PRO A 458 -3.68 9.84 -14.90
CA PRO A 458 -3.11 11.13 -14.52
C PRO A 458 -3.50 11.62 -13.11
N ASP A 459 -4.22 10.83 -12.31
CA ASP A 459 -4.64 11.29 -10.98
C ASP A 459 -3.45 11.42 -10.03
N ARG A 460 -3.29 12.60 -9.46
CA ARG A 460 -2.22 12.95 -8.51
C ARG A 460 -2.57 12.48 -7.09
N THR A 461 -2.57 11.17 -6.89
CA THR A 461 -3.00 10.53 -5.63
C THR A 461 -2.17 11.01 -4.42
N PHE A 462 -0.86 11.20 -4.59
CA PHE A 462 0.02 11.67 -3.52
C PHE A 462 -0.18 13.13 -3.12
N ASP A 463 -0.68 14.00 -4.00
CA ASP A 463 -1.06 15.37 -3.61
C ASP A 463 -2.22 15.36 -2.60
N THR A 464 -2.99 14.26 -2.53
CA THR A 464 -4.04 14.08 -1.51
C THR A 464 -3.47 13.57 -0.19
N ALA A 465 -2.47 12.68 -0.24
CA ALA A 465 -1.86 12.06 0.95
C ALA A 465 -0.82 12.97 1.65
N LEU A 466 0.00 13.69 0.89
CA LEU A 466 1.11 14.51 1.40
C LEU A 466 0.66 15.57 2.44
N PRO A 467 -0.43 16.33 2.23
CA PRO A 467 -0.92 17.26 3.24
C PRO A 467 -1.29 16.59 4.56
N ILE A 468 -1.75 15.33 4.53
CA ILE A 468 -2.15 14.59 5.73
C ILE A 468 -0.89 14.18 6.50
N ILE A 469 0.03 13.47 5.84
CA ILE A 469 1.22 12.92 6.51
C ILE A 469 2.24 13.99 6.91
N THR A 470 2.24 15.14 6.25
CA THR A 470 3.12 16.28 6.57
C THR A 470 2.42 17.40 7.36
N LYS A 471 1.15 17.21 7.74
CA LYS A 471 0.33 18.23 8.43
C LYS A 471 0.30 19.57 7.69
N GLY A 472 0.18 19.48 6.37
CA GLY A 472 0.10 20.62 5.45
C GLY A 472 1.43 21.31 5.17
N ALA A 473 2.57 20.80 5.66
CA ALA A 473 3.87 21.37 5.36
C ALA A 473 4.25 21.19 3.88
N VAL A 474 3.82 20.07 3.30
CA VAL A 474 4.02 19.74 1.89
C VAL A 474 2.68 19.36 1.28
N THR A 475 2.37 19.95 0.13
CA THR A 475 1.09 19.71 -0.56
C THR A 475 1.24 19.04 -1.92
N THR A 476 2.47 18.90 -2.40
CA THR A 476 2.77 18.29 -3.69
C THR A 476 4.24 17.89 -3.75
N ASP A 477 4.55 16.90 -4.57
CA ASP A 477 5.90 16.51 -4.96
C ASP A 477 6.46 17.37 -6.12
N GLY A 478 5.63 18.19 -6.76
CA GLY A 478 6.01 19.05 -7.87
C GLY A 478 6.25 18.32 -9.21
N VAL A 479 6.10 17.00 -9.23
CA VAL A 479 6.14 16.19 -10.46
C VAL A 479 4.86 16.43 -11.26
N LYS A 480 4.87 16.30 -12.58
CA LYS A 480 3.66 16.37 -13.40
C LYS A 480 3.26 14.98 -13.85
N GLU A 481 1.97 14.80 -14.10
CA GLU A 481 1.46 13.64 -14.80
C GLU A 481 2.20 13.46 -16.14
N HIS A 482 2.34 12.21 -16.57
CA HIS A 482 2.97 11.92 -17.86
C HIS A 482 2.08 12.41 -19.01
N THR A 483 2.67 12.50 -20.19
CA THR A 483 1.99 13.05 -21.38
C THR A 483 1.84 12.03 -22.51
N ASP A 484 2.30 10.81 -22.32
CA ASP A 484 2.32 9.73 -23.29
C ASP A 484 1.14 8.76 -23.14
N TYR A 485 0.21 9.02 -22.22
CA TYR A 485 -1.08 8.32 -22.16
C TYR A 485 -1.82 8.38 -23.50
N SER A 486 -2.60 7.34 -23.79
CA SER A 486 -3.40 7.18 -25.01
C SER A 486 -4.90 7.28 -24.69
N ASP A 487 -5.66 7.93 -25.57
CA ASP A 487 -7.14 7.88 -25.52
C ASP A 487 -7.71 6.57 -26.09
N GLU A 488 -6.85 5.77 -26.74
CA GLU A 488 -7.18 4.46 -27.29
C GLU A 488 -6.60 3.35 -26.41
N PHE A 489 -7.37 2.27 -26.22
CA PHE A 489 -6.93 1.06 -25.55
C PHE A 489 -5.60 0.55 -26.15
N PRO A 490 -4.56 0.29 -25.33
CA PRO A 490 -4.60 0.02 -23.89
C PRO A 490 -4.43 1.24 -22.95
N TYR A 491 -4.60 2.47 -23.44
CA TYR A 491 -4.56 3.73 -22.67
C TYR A 491 -3.20 4.16 -22.10
N LEU A 492 -2.25 3.24 -21.93
CA LEU A 492 -0.89 3.54 -21.48
C LEU A 492 0.04 3.87 -22.66
N GLY A 493 1.13 4.58 -22.36
CA GLY A 493 2.16 4.93 -23.33
C GLY A 493 2.90 3.73 -23.93
N THR A 494 3.53 3.94 -25.07
CA THR A 494 4.41 2.94 -25.68
C THR A 494 5.64 2.71 -24.81
N PRO A 495 6.08 1.46 -24.59
CA PRO A 495 7.22 1.20 -23.74
C PRO A 495 8.50 1.86 -24.28
N HIS A 496 9.32 2.37 -23.38
CA HIS A 496 10.61 3.01 -23.65
C HIS A 496 11.69 2.01 -24.07
N MET A 497 11.51 0.73 -23.72
CA MET A 497 12.48 -0.36 -23.95
C MET A 497 13.83 -0.09 -23.25
N THR A 498 13.80 0.71 -22.19
CA THR A 498 14.95 0.99 -21.33
C THR A 498 15.27 -0.23 -20.47
N PRO A 499 16.55 -0.62 -20.33
CA PRO A 499 16.91 -1.65 -19.37
C PRO A 499 16.50 -1.21 -17.96
N PRO A 500 16.00 -2.12 -17.10
CA PRO A 500 15.71 -1.79 -15.72
C PRO A 500 16.96 -1.23 -15.03
N PRO A 501 16.83 -0.27 -14.09
CA PRO A 501 17.94 0.20 -13.31
C PRO A 501 18.59 -0.96 -12.54
N PRO A 502 19.90 -0.92 -12.26
CA PRO A 502 20.54 -1.96 -11.47
C PRO A 502 19.90 -2.02 -10.08
N LEU A 503 19.29 -3.17 -9.78
CA LEU A 503 18.72 -3.48 -8.48
C LEU A 503 19.88 -3.61 -7.49
N GLY A 504 19.95 -2.69 -6.52
CA GLY A 504 21.06 -2.53 -5.58
C GLY A 504 21.10 -3.54 -4.45
#